data_AF-A0A0B4DB79-F1
#
_entry.id   AF-A0A0B4DB79-F1
#
_cell.length_a   1.000
_cell.length_b   1.000
_cell.length_c   1.000
_cell.angle_alpha   90.00
_cell.angle_beta   90.00
_cell.angle_gamma   90.00
#
_symmetry.space_group_name_H-M   'P 1'
#
loop_
_entity.id
_entity.type
_entity.pdbx_description
1 polymer ?
#
loop_
_entity_poly.entity_id
_entity_poly.type
_entity_poly.pdbx_seq_one_letter_code
_entity_poly.pdbx_strand_id
1 'polypeptide(L)'
;MTLLLATTIAALILGTFLPLRWGVFGFLAAAALLFLTQAAIHTLMGFEGTPLSETMLLFNNSWPAYIGYNLQITVRSFALPLLALSTPLIFRMGRRA
;
A
#
# COMPACT_ATOMS: atom_id res chain seq x y z
N MET A 1 1.53 -1.05 -13.01
CA MET A 1 2.03 -2.43 -12.78
C MET A 1 3.26 -2.45 -11.88
N THR A 2 4.30 -1.66 -12.16
CA THR A 2 5.58 -1.64 -11.40
C THR A 2 5.40 -1.37 -9.91
N LEU A 3 4.57 -0.39 -9.53
CA LEU A 3 4.35 -0.04 -8.13
C LEU A 3 3.70 -1.18 -7.33
N LEU A 4 2.70 -1.86 -7.91
CA LEU A 4 2.04 -3.01 -7.29
C LEU A 4 3.03 -4.14 -7.01
N LEU A 5 3.92 -4.43 -7.96
CA LEU A 5 4.96 -5.45 -7.78
C LEU A 5 5.94 -5.04 -6.67
N ALA A 6 6.39 -3.79 -6.68
CA ALA A 6 7.30 -3.26 -5.66
C ALA A 6 6.68 -3.35 -4.25
N THR A 7 5.41 -2.94 -4.09
CA THR A 7 4.73 -3.00 -2.78
C THR A 7 4.43 -4.43 -2.36
N THR A 8 4.14 -5.34 -3.29
CA THR A 8 3.94 -6.77 -3.01
C THR A 8 5.25 -7.45 -2.57
N ILE A 9 6.37 -7.15 -3.21
CA ILE A 9 7.70 -7.66 -2.81
C ILE A 9 8.07 -7.13 -1.43
N ALA A 10 7.90 -5.82 -1.19
CA ALA A 10 8.14 -5.21 0.11
C ALA A 10 7.27 -5.84 1.21
N ALA A 11 5.99 -6.10 0.91
CA ALA A 11 5.07 -6.81 1.81
C ALA A 11 5.56 -8.21 2.17
N LEU A 12 6.00 -9.00 1.18
CA LEU A 12 6.53 -10.34 1.40
C LEU A 12 7.78 -10.33 2.30
N ILE A 13 8.71 -9.40 2.03
CA ILE A 13 9.92 -9.22 2.84
C ILE A 13 9.52 -8.85 4.27
N LEU A 14 8.66 -7.84 4.45
CA LEU A 14 8.22 -7.41 5.76
C LEU A 14 7.53 -8.54 6.53
N GLY A 15 6.61 -9.29 5.91
CA GLY A 15 5.92 -10.39 6.59
C GLY A 15 6.87 -11.53 6.99
N THR A 16 7.93 -11.75 6.22
CA THR A 16 8.97 -12.75 6.51
C THR A 16 9.88 -12.33 7.67
N PHE A 17 10.21 -11.04 7.79
CA PHE A 17 11.19 -10.55 8.78
C PHE A 17 10.56 -9.85 9.99
N LEU A 18 9.26 -9.52 9.97
CA LEU A 18 8.59 -8.83 11.07
C LEU A 18 8.82 -9.59 12.38
N PRO A 19 9.28 -8.92 13.47
CA PRO A 19 9.45 -9.59 14.75
C PRO A 19 8.11 -10.10 15.28
N LEU A 20 8.01 -11.42 15.51
CA LEU A 20 6.76 -12.04 15.99
C LEU A 20 6.29 -11.50 17.35
N ARG A 21 7.20 -10.94 18.16
CA ARG A 21 6.85 -10.27 19.43
C ARG A 21 5.97 -9.03 19.24
N TRP A 22 5.89 -8.47 18.02
CA TRP A 22 5.04 -7.32 17.68
C TRP A 22 3.65 -7.76 17.23
N GLY A 23 3.46 -9.05 16.92
CA GLY A 23 2.18 -9.69 16.62
C GLY A 23 1.30 -8.87 15.67
N VAL A 24 0.05 -8.67 16.09
CA VAL A 24 -0.97 -7.93 15.34
C VAL A 24 -0.59 -6.45 15.17
N PHE A 25 0.00 -5.81 16.18
CA PHE A 25 0.36 -4.39 16.07
C PHE A 25 1.46 -4.15 15.04
N GLY A 26 2.46 -5.03 14.98
CA GLY A 26 3.49 -4.97 13.94
C GLY A 26 2.92 -5.20 12.54
N PHE A 27 1.97 -6.14 12.40
CA PHE A 27 1.24 -6.36 11.15
C PHE A 27 0.45 -5.11 10.71
N LEU A 28 -0.35 -4.53 11.61
CA LEU A 28 -1.15 -3.35 11.32
C LEU A 28 -0.27 -2.15 10.95
N ALA A 29 0.84 -1.95 11.67
CA ALA A 29 1.80 -0.89 11.36
C ALA A 29 2.45 -1.10 9.98
N ALA A 30 2.88 -2.32 9.66
CA ALA A 30 3.47 -2.63 8.35
C ALA A 30 2.44 -2.47 7.21
N ALA A 31 1.21 -2.94 7.40
CA ALA A 31 0.13 -2.78 6.44
C ALA A 31 -0.22 -1.30 6.21
N ALA A 32 -0.37 -0.53 7.28
CA ALA A 32 -0.65 0.90 7.21
C ALA A 32 0.49 1.66 6.51
N LEU A 33 1.74 1.36 6.84
CA LEU A 33 2.89 2.00 6.21
C LEU A 33 2.94 1.72 4.71
N LEU A 34 2.84 0.45 4.31
CA LEU A 34 2.83 0.07 2.90
C LEU A 34 1.66 0.70 2.14
N PHE A 35 0.47 0.73 2.74
CA PHE A 35 -0.72 1.34 2.15
C PHE A 35 -0.53 2.83 1.94
N LEU A 36 -0.07 3.55 2.97
CA LEU A 36 0.14 5.00 2.92
C LEU A 36 1.27 5.36 1.93
N THR A 37 2.35 4.58 1.89
CA THR A 37 3.42 4.76 0.90
C THR A 37 2.88 4.56 -0.51
N GLN A 38 2.09 3.51 -0.76
CA GLN A 38 1.49 3.29 -2.06
C GLN A 38 0.53 4.43 -2.44
N ALA A 39 -0.35 4.84 -1.52
CA ALA A 39 -1.28 5.95 -1.76
C ALA A 39 -0.56 7.28 -2.05
N ALA A 40 0.52 7.57 -1.33
CA ALA A 40 1.33 8.75 -1.55
C ALA A 40 1.96 8.72 -2.95
N ILE A 41 2.52 7.59 -3.37
CA ILE A 41 3.11 7.46 -4.71
C ILE A 41 2.04 7.61 -5.81
N HIS A 42 0.87 6.97 -5.66
CA HIS A 42 -0.25 7.17 -6.58
C HIS A 42 -0.63 8.65 -6.72
N THR A 43 -0.69 9.37 -5.60
CA THR A 43 -1.01 10.81 -5.56
C THR A 43 0.10 11.69 -6.14
N LEU A 44 1.37 11.26 -6.10
CA LEU A 44 2.49 12.02 -6.64
C LEU A 44 2.70 11.84 -8.15
N MET A 45 2.29 10.69 -8.71
CA MET A 45 2.54 10.36 -10.11
C MET A 45 1.61 11.06 -11.12
N GLY A 46 0.62 11.82 -10.65
CA GLY A 46 -0.41 12.38 -11.54
C GLY A 46 -1.39 11.32 -12.04
N PHE A 47 -2.46 11.76 -12.69
CA PHE A 47 -3.46 10.87 -13.27
C PHE A 47 -2.97 10.36 -14.63
N GLU A 48 -2.90 9.03 -14.80
CA GLU A 48 -2.53 8.38 -16.07
C GLU A 48 -1.21 8.87 -16.71
N GLY A 49 -0.27 9.36 -15.89
CA GLY A 49 1.02 9.88 -16.35
C GLY A 49 0.98 11.32 -16.85
N THR A 50 -0.16 12.01 -16.71
CA THR A 50 -0.24 13.46 -16.96
C THR A 50 0.45 14.25 -15.85
N PRO A 51 1.00 15.44 -16.15
CA PRO A 51 1.53 16.34 -15.13
C PRO A 51 0.47 16.65 -14.07
N LEU A 52 0.93 16.84 -12.82
CA LEU A 52 0.04 17.15 -11.71
C LEU A 52 -0.79 18.42 -11.95
N SER A 53 -0.26 19.41 -12.67
CA SER A 53 -0.99 20.62 -13.05
C SER A 53 -2.21 20.33 -13.92
N GLU A 54 -2.09 19.41 -14.88
CA GLU A 54 -3.19 19.00 -15.76
C GLU A 54 -4.16 18.09 -15.02
N THR A 55 -3.63 17.17 -14.21
CA THR A 55 -4.42 16.32 -13.33
C THR A 55 -5.32 17.18 -12.43
N MET A 56 -4.79 18.22 -11.80
CA MET A 56 -5.58 19.05 -10.89
C MET A 56 -6.71 19.80 -11.60
N LEU A 57 -6.58 20.13 -12.89
CA LEU A 57 -7.69 20.69 -13.67
C LEU A 57 -8.86 19.69 -13.81
N LEU A 58 -8.56 18.40 -14.01
CA LEU A 58 -9.59 17.33 -14.08
C LEU A 58 -10.36 17.18 -12.76
N PHE A 59 -9.72 17.51 -11.64
CA PHE A 59 -10.31 17.48 -10.31
C PHE A 59 -10.85 18.86 -9.85
N ASN A 60 -11.07 19.82 -10.76
CA ASN A 60 -11.52 21.18 -10.44
C ASN A 60 -10.65 21.86 -9.37
N ASN A 61 -9.34 21.61 -9.40
CA ASN A 61 -8.35 22.04 -8.40
C ASN A 61 -8.67 21.58 -6.95
N SER A 62 -9.49 20.55 -6.78
CA SER A 62 -9.87 20.00 -5.48
C SER A 62 -8.91 18.91 -5.02
N TRP A 63 -8.00 19.27 -4.12
CA TRP A 63 -7.11 18.31 -3.46
C TRP A 63 -7.83 17.17 -2.74
N PRO A 64 -8.92 17.40 -1.97
CA PRO A 64 -9.65 16.32 -1.34
C PRO A 64 -10.22 15.30 -2.35
N ALA A 65 -10.74 15.77 -3.48
CA ALA A 65 -11.26 14.90 -4.53
C ALA A 65 -10.14 14.06 -5.17
N TYR A 66 -9.00 14.70 -5.46
CA TYR A 66 -7.83 14.01 -6.05
C TYR A 66 -7.23 12.95 -5.10
N ILE A 67 -7.04 13.29 -3.83
CA ILE A 67 -6.53 12.36 -2.81
C ILE A 67 -7.54 11.22 -2.61
N GLY A 68 -8.83 11.53 -2.49
CA GLY A 68 -9.89 10.54 -2.33
C GLY A 68 -9.93 9.53 -3.48
N TYR A 69 -9.77 10.00 -4.72
CA TYR A 69 -9.67 9.15 -5.90
C TYR A 69 -8.46 8.19 -5.82
N ASN A 70 -7.28 8.71 -5.50
CA ASN A 70 -6.06 7.88 -5.37
C ASN A 70 -6.13 6.88 -4.22
N LEU A 71 -6.81 7.23 -3.13
CA LEU A 71 -7.07 6.30 -2.03
C LEU A 71 -7.95 5.13 -2.49
N GLN A 72 -8.98 5.37 -3.30
CA GLN A 72 -9.82 4.29 -3.84
C GLN A 72 -9.04 3.35 -4.75
N ILE A 73 -8.18 3.88 -5.62
CA ILE A 73 -7.28 3.05 -6.45
C ILE A 73 -6.37 2.21 -5.56
N THR A 74 -5.78 2.83 -4.54
CA THR A 74 -4.88 2.15 -3.61
C THR A 74 -5.60 1.01 -2.90
N VAL A 75 -6.79 1.25 -2.34
CA VAL A 75 -7.62 0.21 -1.69
C VAL A 75 -7.86 -0.99 -2.60
N ARG A 76 -8.23 -0.76 -3.86
CA ARG A 76 -8.51 -1.85 -4.82
C ARG A 76 -7.26 -2.66 -5.16
N SER A 77 -6.11 -2.01 -5.26
CA SER A 77 -4.85 -2.66 -5.62
C SER A 77 -4.08 -3.26 -4.44
N PHE A 78 -4.42 -2.88 -3.20
CA PHE A 78 -3.68 -3.29 -2.00
C PHE A 78 -3.99 -4.72 -1.52
N ALA A 79 -5.00 -5.39 -2.09
CA ALA A 79 -5.34 -6.76 -1.73
C ALA A 79 -4.16 -7.73 -1.88
N LEU A 80 -3.40 -7.62 -2.97
CA LEU A 80 -2.26 -8.50 -3.23
C LEU A 80 -1.08 -8.24 -2.26
N PRO A 81 -0.63 -6.98 -2.04
CA PRO A 81 0.32 -6.68 -0.98
C PRO A 81 -0.12 -7.18 0.40
N LEU A 82 -1.40 -7.02 0.76
CA LEU A 82 -1.92 -7.48 2.04
C LEU A 82 -1.79 -9.00 2.20
N LEU A 83 -2.14 -9.77 1.16
CA LEU A 83 -1.96 -11.22 1.14
C LEU A 83 -0.48 -11.63 1.24
N ALA A 84 0.40 -10.92 0.53
CA ALA A 84 1.84 -11.16 0.57
C ALA A 84 2.45 -10.86 1.95
N LEU A 85 1.92 -9.87 2.67
CA LEU A 85 2.30 -9.56 4.05
C LEU A 85 1.78 -10.63 5.03
N SER A 86 0.51 -11.02 4.91
CA SER A 86 -0.17 -11.89 5.86
C SER A 86 0.32 -13.34 5.79
N THR A 87 0.56 -13.86 4.59
CA THR A 87 0.91 -15.28 4.35
C THR A 87 2.15 -15.73 5.14
N PRO A 88 3.34 -15.11 4.99
CA PRO A 88 4.52 -15.52 5.74
C PRO A 88 4.39 -15.26 7.25
N LEU A 89 3.69 -14.21 7.65
CA LEU A 89 3.49 -13.89 9.07
C LEU A 89 2.64 -14.97 9.77
N ILE A 90 1.47 -15.30 9.20
CA ILE A 90 0.56 -16.32 9.74
C ILE A 90 1.27 -17.67 9.78
N PHE A 91 1.99 -18.03 8.72
CA PHE A 91 2.78 -19.26 8.67
C PHE A 91 3.82 -19.33 9.81
N ARG A 92 4.55 -18.24 10.05
CA ARG A 92 5.53 -18.16 11.15
C ARG A 92 4.88 -18.20 12.52
N MET A 93 3.71 -17.59 12.69
CA MET A 93 2.94 -17.65 13.94
C MET A 93 2.43 -19.07 14.23
N GLY A 94 1.92 -19.76 13.21
CA GLY A 94 1.43 -21.13 13.34
C GLY A 94 2.51 -22.17 13.69
N ARG A 95 3.78 -21.89 13.38
CA ARG A 95 4.92 -22.73 13.78
C ARG A 95 5.41 -22.49 15.22
N ARG A 96 4.96 -21.40 15.85
CA ARG A 96 5.28 -21.07 17.24
C ARG A 96 4.24 -21.55 18.24
N ALA A 97 3.03 -21.84 17.76
CA ALA A 97 1.95 -22.46 18.53
C ALA A 97 2.18 -23.97 18.62
#